data_AF-A0A1F9QFZ4-F1
#
_entry.id   AF-A0A1F9QFZ4-F1
#
_cell.length_a   1.000
_cell.length_b   1.000
_cell.length_c   1.000
_cell.angle_alpha   90.00
_cell.angle_beta   90.00
_cell.angle_gamma   90.00
#
_symmetry.space_group_name_H-M   'P 1'
#
loop_
_entity.id
_entity.type
_entity.pdbx_description
1 polymer ?
#
loop_
_entity_poly.entity_id
_entity_poly.type
_entity_poly.pdbx_seq_one_letter_code
_entity_poly.pdbx_strand_id
1 'polypeptide(L)'
;MIRFLRSAGFRTFTNGVMRIFTDQLNAHVEKIAKREGIDILWWPSVDGGKNGAKQEYVEKHFVRKHDRRKGNFMYRIIADMERTQSFATRTLQKKNGEPFDKLYKCSKIVKQYYIYFHDQYLGGPCYLKLSTYFPFNAEFYFNGHNAVRLQLDKQGIGYRMHKNPSPGFKTCRRFSRLRFPSAENRS
;
A
#
# COMPACT_ATOMS: atom_id res chain seq x y z
N MET A 1 3.84 -18.60 1.11
CA MET A 1 2.96 -18.74 2.29
C MET A 1 3.45 -19.77 3.30
N ILE A 2 3.15 -21.07 3.12
CA ILE A 2 3.54 -22.13 4.08
C ILE A 2 5.06 -22.21 4.24
N ARG A 3 5.81 -21.98 3.15
CA ARG A 3 7.28 -21.89 3.17
C ARG A 3 7.79 -20.76 4.07
N PHE A 4 7.15 -19.59 4.07
CA PHE A 4 7.50 -18.44 4.92
C PHE A 4 7.27 -18.75 6.41
N LEU A 5 6.13 -19.35 6.75
CA LEU A 5 5.86 -19.71 8.14
C LEU A 5 6.81 -20.81 8.65
N ARG A 6 7.15 -21.78 7.79
CA ARG A 6 8.16 -22.80 8.12
C ARG A 6 9.55 -22.21 8.31
N SER A 7 9.98 -21.27 7.46
CA SER A 7 11.27 -20.59 7.62
C SER A 7 11.32 -19.71 8.86
N ALA A 8 10.18 -19.16 9.31
CA ALA A 8 10.05 -18.45 10.57
C ALA A 8 10.00 -19.37 11.81
N GLY A 9 10.20 -20.68 11.64
CA GLY A 9 10.31 -21.65 12.74
C GLY A 9 8.97 -22.26 13.19
N PHE A 10 7.84 -21.90 12.57
CA PHE A 10 6.54 -22.43 12.97
C PHE A 10 6.27 -23.79 12.34
N ARG A 11 6.03 -24.79 13.19
CA ARG A 11 5.63 -26.15 12.79
C ARG A 11 4.11 -26.28 12.62
N THR A 12 3.34 -25.47 13.35
CA THR A 12 1.88 -25.39 13.30
C THR A 12 1.44 -23.98 12.91
N PHE A 13 0.33 -23.87 12.18
CA PHE A 13 -0.12 -22.61 11.60
C PHE A 13 -1.47 -22.22 12.19
N THR A 14 -1.56 -22.07 13.51
CA THR A 14 -2.83 -21.75 14.17
C THR A 14 -3.26 -20.30 13.89
N ASN A 15 -4.53 -19.99 14.13
CA ASN A 15 -5.00 -18.60 14.09
C ASN A 15 -4.27 -17.73 15.14
N GLY A 16 -3.81 -18.32 16.25
CA GLY A 16 -3.01 -17.63 17.26
C GLY A 16 -1.65 -17.17 16.73
N VAL A 17 -0.96 -18.02 15.98
CA VAL A 17 0.31 -17.65 15.32
C VAL A 17 0.09 -16.49 14.34
N MET A 18 -0.98 -16.52 13.54
CA MET A 18 -1.29 -15.42 12.63
C MET A 18 -1.55 -14.11 13.39
N ARG A 19 -2.24 -14.19 14.53
CA ARG A 19 -2.54 -13.05 15.39
C ARG A 19 -1.27 -12.42 15.97
N ILE A 20 -0.30 -13.23 16.43
CA ILE A 20 0.98 -12.73 16.93
C ILE A 20 1.68 -11.87 15.87
N PHE A 21 1.76 -12.33 14.62
CA PHE A 21 2.35 -11.56 13.54
C PHE A 21 1.56 -10.30 13.20
N THR A 22 0.23 -10.38 13.22
CA THR A 22 -0.65 -9.20 13.06
C THR A 22 -0.36 -8.15 14.14
N ASP A 23 -0.24 -8.56 15.39
CA ASP A 23 0.01 -7.65 16.51
C ASP A 23 1.41 -7.02 16.41
N GLN A 24 2.43 -7.83 16.06
CA GLN A 24 3.78 -7.34 15.81
C GLN A 24 3.85 -6.32 14.66
N LEU A 25 3.16 -6.59 13.55
CA LEU A 25 3.12 -5.68 12.42
C LEU A 25 2.42 -4.36 12.78
N ASN A 26 1.29 -4.43 13.47
CA ASN A 26 0.58 -3.24 13.94
C ASN A 26 1.45 -2.39 14.87
N ALA A 27 2.08 -3.02 15.87
CA ALA A 27 2.97 -2.34 16.79
C ALA A 27 4.18 -1.70 16.06
N HIS A 28 4.69 -2.36 15.03
CA HIS A 28 5.79 -1.83 14.22
C HIS A 28 5.38 -0.59 13.41
N VAL A 29 4.23 -0.64 12.74
CA VAL A 29 3.69 0.51 11.99
C VAL A 29 3.44 1.68 12.92
N GLU A 30 2.83 1.45 14.08
CA GLU A 30 2.56 2.49 15.09
C GLU A 30 3.85 3.10 15.64
N LYS A 31 4.88 2.26 15.91
CA LYS A 31 6.20 2.73 16.35
C LYS A 31 6.87 3.61 15.30
N ILE A 32 6.85 3.21 14.02
CA ILE A 32 7.39 4.02 12.93
C ILE A 32 6.61 5.32 12.79
N ALA A 33 5.29 5.27 12.78
CA ALA A 33 4.43 6.44 12.67
C ALA A 33 4.74 7.47 13.77
N LYS A 34 4.88 7.01 15.02
CA LYS A 34 5.25 7.86 16.15
C LYS A 34 6.66 8.44 16.00
N ARG A 35 7.64 7.64 15.58
CA ARG A 35 9.04 8.09 15.41
C ARG A 35 9.16 9.18 14.34
N GLU A 36 8.44 9.02 13.23
CA GLU A 36 8.46 9.98 12.12
C GLU A 36 7.50 11.16 12.33
N GLY A 37 6.73 11.19 13.43
CA GLY A 37 5.76 12.24 13.72
C GLY A 37 4.56 12.28 12.77
N ILE A 38 4.14 11.12 12.26
CA ILE A 38 3.06 10.99 11.28
C ILE A 38 1.87 10.35 11.94
N ASP A 39 0.76 11.08 12.08
CA ASP A 39 -0.42 10.48 12.69
C ASP A 39 -1.12 9.49 11.74
N ILE A 40 -1.68 8.45 12.36
CA ILE A 40 -2.53 7.46 11.71
C ILE A 40 -3.98 7.92 11.83
N LEU A 41 -4.62 8.21 10.69
CA LEU A 41 -6.03 8.57 10.64
C LEU A 41 -6.91 7.32 10.60
N TRP A 42 -7.91 7.25 11.46
CA TRP A 42 -8.92 6.18 11.40
C TRP A 42 -10.04 6.56 10.43
N TRP A 43 -10.04 5.96 9.24
CA TRP A 43 -10.94 6.34 8.14
C TRP A 43 -12.43 6.33 8.49
N PRO A 44 -12.97 5.33 9.22
CA PRO A 44 -14.38 5.33 9.61
C PRO A 44 -14.82 6.55 10.42
N SER A 45 -13.90 7.22 11.12
CA SER A 45 -14.19 8.43 11.90
C SER A 45 -13.99 9.74 11.15
N VAL A 46 -13.50 9.71 9.90
CA VAL A 46 -13.20 10.93 9.13
C VAL A 46 -14.36 11.31 8.20
N ASP A 47 -14.79 10.42 7.31
CA ASP A 47 -15.73 10.77 6.22
C ASP A 47 -16.71 9.64 5.84
N GLY A 48 -16.94 8.64 6.71
CA GLY A 48 -18.05 7.69 6.55
C GLY A 48 -17.96 6.70 5.38
N GLY A 49 -16.77 6.43 4.84
CA GLY A 49 -16.53 5.18 4.09
C GLY A 49 -17.03 5.11 2.65
N LYS A 50 -16.92 6.17 1.83
CA LYS A 50 -17.10 6.04 0.36
C LYS A 50 -15.83 5.55 -0.33
N ASN A 51 -15.96 4.64 -1.29
CA ASN A 51 -14.86 4.19 -2.15
C ASN A 51 -14.32 5.38 -2.99
N GLY A 52 -12.99 5.52 -3.08
CA GLY A 52 -12.32 6.62 -3.79
C GLY A 52 -12.07 7.89 -2.96
N ALA A 53 -12.80 8.08 -1.85
CA ALA A 53 -12.70 9.29 -1.03
C ALA A 53 -11.37 9.41 -0.27
N LYS A 54 -10.66 8.30 0.03
CA LYS A 54 -9.36 8.34 0.74
C LYS A 54 -8.29 9.13 -0.03
N GLN A 55 -8.16 8.85 -1.32
CA GLN A 55 -7.18 9.51 -2.17
C GLN A 55 -7.55 10.99 -2.37
N GLU A 56 -8.81 11.28 -2.69
CA GLU A 56 -9.32 12.65 -2.83
C GLU A 56 -9.14 13.45 -1.54
N TYR A 57 -9.42 12.83 -0.38
CA TYR A 57 -9.20 13.42 0.93
C TYR A 57 -7.73 13.80 1.14
N VAL A 58 -6.80 12.91 0.79
CA VAL A 58 -5.36 13.17 0.92
C VAL A 58 -4.92 14.29 -0.03
N GLU A 59 -5.38 14.26 -1.28
CA GLU A 59 -5.12 15.29 -2.28
C GLU A 59 -5.58 16.67 -1.80
N LYS A 60 -6.81 16.75 -1.28
CA LYS A 60 -7.43 17.99 -0.81
C LYS A 60 -6.77 18.55 0.45
N HIS A 61 -6.48 17.70 1.45
CA HIS A 61 -6.06 18.16 2.77
C HIS A 61 -4.55 18.24 2.97
N PHE A 62 -3.76 17.41 2.27
CA PHE A 62 -2.31 17.31 2.48
C PHE A 62 -1.51 17.68 1.23
N VAL A 63 -1.87 17.20 0.03
CA VAL A 63 -1.06 17.46 -1.18
C VAL A 63 -1.01 18.95 -1.50
N ARG A 64 -2.16 19.64 -1.54
CA ARG A 64 -2.21 21.09 -1.82
C ARG A 64 -1.42 21.95 -0.82
N LYS A 65 -1.21 21.48 0.41
CA LYS A 65 -0.43 22.18 1.45
C LYS A 65 1.07 21.93 1.35
N HIS A 66 1.47 20.81 0.73
CA HIS A 66 2.85 20.35 0.69
C HIS A 66 3.54 20.49 -0.68
N ASP A 67 2.87 21.11 -1.66
CA ASP A 67 3.35 21.29 -3.05
C ASP A 67 4.70 22.03 -3.17
N ARG A 68 5.18 22.66 -2.07
CA ARG A 68 6.48 23.35 -2.01
C ARG A 68 7.63 22.50 -1.44
N ARG A 69 7.35 21.32 -0.87
CA ARG A 69 8.39 20.45 -0.32
C ARG A 69 9.06 19.67 -1.44
N LYS A 70 10.39 19.69 -1.47
CA LYS A 70 11.20 18.92 -2.42
C LYS A 70 11.64 17.59 -1.79
N GLY A 71 11.79 16.56 -2.61
CA GLY A 71 12.28 15.24 -2.20
C GLY A 71 11.18 14.27 -1.77
N ASN A 72 11.59 13.14 -1.18
CA ASN A 72 10.66 12.10 -0.73
C ASN A 72 10.09 12.45 0.65
N PHE A 73 8.78 12.37 0.79
CA PHE A 73 8.14 12.59 2.08
C PHE A 73 6.79 11.89 2.17
N MET A 74 6.35 11.61 3.39
CA MET A 74 5.08 10.97 3.66
C MET A 74 4.00 12.03 3.90
N TYR A 75 2.80 11.83 3.34
CA TYR A 75 1.65 12.69 3.61
C TYR A 75 0.95 12.27 4.90
N ARG A 76 0.51 11.00 4.97
CA ARG A 76 -0.31 10.48 6.07
C ARG A 76 -0.41 8.96 6.00
N ILE A 77 -0.68 8.32 7.14
CA ILE A 77 -1.16 6.94 7.17
C ILE A 77 -2.67 6.98 7.42
N ILE A 78 -3.45 6.26 6.62
CA ILE A 78 -4.87 6.04 6.85
C ILE A 78 -5.08 4.57 7.21
N ALA A 79 -5.72 4.30 8.34
CA ALA A 79 -6.13 2.96 8.74
C ALA A 79 -7.63 2.78 8.49
N ASP A 80 -8.01 1.62 7.95
CA ASP A 80 -9.41 1.27 7.66
C ASP A 80 -9.67 -0.23 7.86
N MET A 81 -10.93 -0.63 8.02
CA MET A 81 -11.34 -2.04 8.01
C MET A 81 -11.89 -2.41 6.63
N GLU A 82 -11.22 -3.32 5.94
CA GLU A 82 -11.68 -3.79 4.63
C GLU A 82 -11.79 -5.31 4.58
N ARG A 83 -12.78 -5.79 3.82
CA ARG A 83 -12.95 -7.21 3.56
C ARG A 83 -11.93 -7.67 2.54
N THR A 84 -11.07 -8.62 2.93
CA THR A 84 -9.98 -9.13 2.10
C THR A 84 -9.95 -10.66 2.08
N GLN A 85 -9.36 -11.22 1.02
CA GLN A 85 -9.06 -12.64 0.93
C GLN A 85 -7.89 -12.97 1.84
N SER A 86 -8.11 -13.91 2.75
CA SER A 86 -7.18 -14.28 3.81
C SER A 86 -7.20 -15.81 4.03
N PHE A 87 -6.49 -16.26 5.04
CA PHE A 87 -6.43 -17.65 5.45
C PHE A 87 -6.83 -17.80 6.91
N ALA A 88 -7.46 -18.92 7.22
CA ALA A 88 -7.76 -19.32 8.57
C ALA A 88 -7.41 -20.79 8.75
N THR A 89 -7.24 -21.18 9.99
CA THR A 89 -6.91 -22.55 10.35
C THR A 89 -8.05 -23.18 11.12
N ARG A 90 -8.39 -24.42 10.73
CA ARG A 90 -9.34 -25.27 11.42
C ARG A 90 -8.64 -26.54 11.87
N THR A 91 -8.80 -26.90 13.12
CA THR A 91 -8.34 -28.19 13.65
C THR A 91 -9.34 -29.27 13.23
N LEU A 92 -8.82 -30.32 12.61
CA LEU A 92 -9.54 -31.49 12.13
C LEU A 92 -8.95 -32.75 12.77
N GLN A 93 -9.70 -33.84 12.79
CA GLN A 93 -9.17 -35.14 13.23
C GLN A 93 -8.72 -35.96 12.02
N LYS A 94 -7.55 -36.58 12.13
CA LYS A 94 -7.07 -37.60 11.19
C LYS A 94 -7.83 -38.91 11.42
N LYS A 95 -7.71 -39.86 10.48
CA LYS A 95 -8.30 -41.21 10.61
C LYS A 95 -7.81 -41.98 11.83
N ASN A 96 -6.61 -41.68 12.33
CA ASN A 96 -6.02 -42.26 13.53
C ASN A 96 -6.41 -41.52 14.84
N GLY A 97 -7.35 -40.55 14.78
CA GLY A 97 -7.81 -39.78 15.93
C GLY A 97 -6.95 -38.56 16.30
N GLU A 98 -5.76 -38.41 15.71
CA GLU A 98 -4.89 -37.26 16.03
C GLU A 98 -5.43 -35.95 15.45
N PRO A 99 -5.40 -34.84 16.21
CA PRO A 99 -5.74 -33.53 15.67
C PRO A 99 -4.66 -33.04 14.69
N PHE A 100 -5.10 -32.37 13.62
CA PHE A 100 -4.21 -31.65 12.70
C PHE A 100 -4.85 -30.35 12.23
N ASP A 101 -4.00 -29.34 12.02
CA ASP A 101 -4.43 -28.02 11.58
C ASP A 101 -4.46 -27.94 10.05
N LYS A 102 -5.62 -27.59 9.49
CA LYS A 102 -5.80 -27.35 8.05
C LYS A 102 -6.02 -25.87 7.79
N LEU A 103 -5.15 -25.31 6.95
CA LEU A 103 -5.27 -23.95 6.43
C LEU A 103 -6.29 -23.93 5.28
N TYR A 104 -7.21 -22.96 5.28
CA TYR A 104 -8.17 -22.76 4.20
C TYR A 104 -8.31 -21.27 3.87
N LYS A 105 -8.66 -20.98 2.61
CA LYS A 105 -8.96 -19.61 2.15
C LYS A 105 -10.29 -19.16 2.72
N CYS A 106 -10.35 -17.93 3.19
CA CYS A 106 -11.58 -17.32 3.70
C CYS A 106 -11.58 -15.81 3.45
N SER A 107 -12.74 -15.19 3.54
CA SER A 107 -12.84 -13.74 3.51
C SER A 107 -12.96 -13.21 4.95
N LYS A 108 -12.10 -12.26 5.32
CA LYS A 108 -12.08 -11.64 6.65
C LYS A 108 -12.09 -10.12 6.53
N ILE A 109 -12.71 -9.46 7.49
CA ILE A 109 -12.54 -8.02 7.68
C ILE A 109 -11.23 -7.82 8.43
N VAL A 110 -10.33 -7.04 7.83
CA VAL A 110 -8.96 -6.87 8.30
C VAL A 110 -8.58 -5.40 8.26
N LYS A 111 -7.83 -4.94 9.26
CA LYS A 111 -7.26 -3.60 9.27
C LYS A 111 -6.27 -3.46 8.11
N GLN A 112 -6.46 -2.44 7.27
CA GLN A 112 -5.57 -2.06 6.18
C GLN A 112 -4.92 -0.73 6.52
N TYR A 113 -3.62 -0.60 6.27
CA TYR A 113 -2.93 0.68 6.29
C TYR A 113 -2.72 1.17 4.86
N TYR A 114 -3.14 2.39 4.58
CA TYR A 114 -2.82 3.14 3.38
C TYR A 114 -1.77 4.19 3.73
N ILE A 115 -0.53 3.93 3.34
CA ILE A 115 0.60 4.83 3.58
C ILE A 115 0.72 5.73 2.36
N TYR A 116 0.30 6.99 2.48
CA TYR A 116 0.36 7.96 1.40
C TYR A 116 1.67 8.75 1.45
N PHE A 117 2.35 8.86 0.31
CA PHE A 117 3.63 9.56 0.20
C PHE A 117 3.84 10.22 -1.16
N HIS A 118 4.81 11.13 -1.21
CA HIS A 118 5.38 11.71 -2.41
C HIS A 118 6.73 11.04 -2.68
N ASP A 119 6.94 10.61 -3.91
CA ASP A 119 8.24 10.16 -4.38
C ASP A 119 8.76 11.12 -5.46
N GLN A 120 10.04 11.46 -5.38
CA GLN A 120 10.67 12.45 -6.27
C GLN A 120 10.79 11.97 -7.72
N TYR A 121 10.59 10.68 -8.01
CA TYR A 121 10.62 10.11 -9.36
C TYR A 121 9.20 9.82 -9.87
N LEU A 122 8.32 9.32 -9.01
CA LEU A 122 6.94 8.97 -9.39
C LEU A 122 5.94 10.13 -9.22
N GLY A 123 6.32 11.15 -8.45
CA GLY A 123 5.43 12.20 -8.00
C GLY A 123 4.55 11.75 -6.84
N GLY A 124 3.43 12.45 -6.65
CA GLY A 124 2.45 12.09 -5.64
C GLY A 124 1.04 12.59 -5.96
N PRO A 125 0.05 12.15 -5.19
CA PRO A 125 0.19 11.16 -4.11
C PRO A 125 0.29 9.72 -4.62
N CYS A 126 1.27 8.98 -4.11
CA CYS A 126 1.35 7.53 -4.21
C CYS A 126 0.82 6.90 -2.91
N TYR A 127 0.40 5.64 -2.94
CA TYR A 127 0.11 4.91 -1.72
C TYR A 127 0.62 3.47 -1.73
N LEU A 128 1.02 3.01 -0.54
CA LEU A 128 1.23 1.59 -0.25
C LEU A 128 0.09 1.14 0.67
N LYS A 129 -0.78 0.26 0.16
CA LYS A 129 -1.78 -0.44 0.95
C LYS A 129 -1.14 -1.68 1.55
N LEU A 130 -1.29 -1.88 2.86
CA LEU A 130 -0.74 -3.01 3.60
C LEU A 130 -1.82 -3.66 4.45
N SER A 131 -2.08 -4.94 4.17
CA SER A 131 -2.97 -5.77 4.99
C SER A 131 -2.28 -6.19 6.27
N THR A 132 -2.93 -5.96 7.40
CA THR A 132 -2.36 -6.31 8.72
C THR A 132 -2.57 -7.76 9.13
N TYR A 133 -3.22 -8.56 8.28
CA TYR A 133 -3.43 -9.98 8.53
C TYR A 133 -2.92 -10.83 7.39
N PHE A 134 -2.49 -12.03 7.75
CA PHE A 134 -1.91 -13.03 6.87
C PHE A 134 -2.76 -13.24 5.60
N PRO A 135 -2.22 -13.08 4.37
CA PRO A 135 -0.79 -13.13 3.98
C PRO A 135 0.06 -11.89 4.21
N PHE A 136 -0.48 -10.82 4.79
CA PHE A 136 0.13 -9.48 4.75
C PHE A 136 0.30 -8.95 3.32
N ASN A 137 -0.71 -9.14 2.48
CA ASN A 137 -0.71 -8.61 1.12
C ASN A 137 -0.45 -7.10 1.13
N ALA A 138 0.36 -6.65 0.18
CA ALA A 138 0.61 -5.23 -0.05
C ALA A 138 0.32 -4.88 -1.50
N GLU A 139 -0.29 -3.72 -1.72
CA GLU A 139 -0.61 -3.18 -3.03
C GLU A 139 0.02 -1.79 -3.15
N PHE A 140 0.73 -1.54 -4.23
CA PHE A 140 1.35 -0.24 -4.49
C PHE A 140 0.64 0.48 -5.64
N TYR A 141 0.33 1.75 -5.43
CA TYR A 141 -0.32 2.60 -6.42
C TYR A 141 0.44 3.91 -6.61
N PHE A 142 0.56 4.32 -7.87
CA PHE A 142 1.03 5.63 -8.29
C PHE A 142 0.28 6.07 -9.55
N ASN A 143 0.19 7.38 -9.78
CA ASN A 143 -0.43 7.93 -10.98
C ASN A 143 0.63 8.14 -12.07
N GLY A 144 0.57 7.34 -13.14
CA GLY A 144 1.50 7.42 -14.26
C GLY A 144 1.53 8.78 -14.97
N HIS A 145 0.41 9.50 -15.02
CA HIS A 145 0.39 10.85 -15.59
C HIS A 145 1.22 11.84 -14.76
N ASN A 146 1.21 11.71 -13.42
CA ASN A 146 2.01 12.55 -12.55
C ASN A 146 3.51 12.26 -12.72
N ALA A 147 3.87 10.98 -12.85
CA ALA A 147 5.26 10.57 -13.10
C ALA A 147 5.78 11.12 -14.45
N VAL A 148 4.98 11.00 -15.52
CA VAL A 148 5.34 11.54 -16.85
C VAL A 148 5.46 13.06 -16.79
N ARG A 149 4.50 13.74 -16.16
CA ARG A 149 4.54 15.19 -15.94
C ARG A 149 5.83 15.62 -15.23
N LEU A 150 6.15 14.97 -14.11
CA LEU A 150 7.34 15.30 -13.33
C LEU A 150 8.62 15.15 -14.16
N GLN A 151 8.69 14.12 -15.00
CA GLN A 151 9.83 13.90 -15.88
C GLN A 151 9.91 14.93 -17.00
N LEU A 152 8.78 15.34 -17.58
CA LEU A 152 8.74 16.41 -18.59
C LEU A 152 9.10 17.77 -17.99
N ASP A 153 8.60 18.08 -16.80
CA ASP A 153 8.92 19.31 -16.06
C ASP A 153 10.43 19.36 -15.74
N LYS A 154 11.03 18.23 -15.29
CA LYS A 154 12.49 18.13 -15.07
C LYS A 154 13.31 18.33 -16.34
N GLN A 155 12.78 17.94 -17.50
CA GLN A 155 13.43 18.10 -18.79
C GLN A 155 13.13 19.46 -19.44
N GLY A 156 12.33 20.32 -18.80
CA GLY A 156 11.91 21.61 -19.34
C GLY A 156 11.04 21.49 -20.60
N ILE A 157 10.34 20.37 -20.79
CA ILE A 157 9.53 20.10 -21.97
C ILE A 157 8.08 20.52 -21.69
N GLY A 158 7.58 21.51 -22.42
CA GLY A 158 6.17 21.91 -22.36
C GLY A 158 5.24 20.83 -22.91
N TYR A 159 4.12 20.58 -22.21
CA TYR A 159 3.06 19.66 -22.64
C TYR A 159 1.68 20.28 -22.39
N ARG A 160 0.67 19.82 -23.14
CA ARG A 160 -0.75 20.15 -22.92
C ARG A 160 -1.48 18.90 -22.42
N MET A 161 -2.19 19.02 -21.30
CA MET A 161 -3.04 17.95 -20.79
C MET A 161 -4.44 18.01 -21.42
N HIS A 162 -4.95 16.88 -21.89
CA HIS A 162 -6.38 16.73 -22.18
C HIS A 162 -7.08 16.19 -20.92
N LYS A 163 -8.21 16.81 -20.53
CA LYS A 163 -9.03 16.41 -19.36
C LYS A 163 -9.90 15.15 -19.62
N ASN A 164 -9.47 14.21 -20.46
CA ASN A 164 -10.25 13.00 -20.75
C ASN A 164 -9.45 11.73 -20.38
N PRO A 165 -10.08 10.69 -19.80
CA PRO A 165 -9.40 9.45 -19.37
C PRO A 165 -9.06 8.50 -20.54
N SER A 166 -8.74 9.04 -21.72
CA SER A 166 -8.28 8.24 -22.86
C SER A 166 -6.75 8.18 -22.86
N PRO A 167 -6.14 6.99 -23.06
CA PRO A 167 -4.69 6.86 -23.15
C PRO A 167 -4.25 7.40 -24.52
N GLY A 168 -3.98 8.69 -24.60
CA GLY A 168 -3.65 9.35 -25.86
C GLY A 168 -2.90 10.65 -25.64
N PHE A 169 -1.59 10.56 -25.42
CA PHE A 169 -0.71 11.70 -25.65
C PHE A 169 -0.66 11.96 -27.17
N LYS A 170 -1.09 13.14 -27.63
CA LYS A 170 -0.69 13.59 -28.97
C LYS A 170 0.77 14.03 -28.90
N THR A 171 1.59 13.16 -29.48
CA THR A 171 3.05 13.19 -29.56
C THR A 171 3.58 14.52 -30.10
N CYS A 172 4.33 15.27 -29.30
CA CYS A 172 5.36 16.15 -29.83
C CYS A 172 6.62 15.28 -30.02
N ARG A 173 7.31 15.36 -31.17
CA ARG A 173 8.31 14.41 -31.75
C ARG A 173 9.56 14.05 -30.90
N ARG A 174 9.58 14.30 -29.58
CA ARG A 174 10.75 14.13 -28.70
C ARG A 174 10.61 13.05 -27.61
N PHE A 175 9.63 12.16 -27.71
CA PHE A 175 9.31 11.18 -26.65
C PHE A 175 10.28 9.97 -26.58
N SER A 176 11.23 9.83 -27.52
CA SER A 176 12.14 8.67 -27.62
C SER A 176 13.25 8.59 -26.54
N ARG A 177 13.22 9.43 -25.50
CA ARG A 177 14.28 9.49 -24.47
C ARG A 177 13.80 9.40 -23.01
N LEU A 178 12.55 8.98 -22.77
CA LEU A 178 12.08 8.73 -21.40
C LEU A 178 12.58 7.36 -20.92
N ARG A 179 13.70 7.36 -20.20
CA ARG A 179 14.15 6.20 -19.40
C ARG A 179 13.57 6.33 -17.99
N PHE A 180 12.68 5.41 -17.61
CA PHE A 180 12.39 5.14 -16.21
C PHE A 180 13.56 4.31 -15.65
N PRO A 181 14.07 4.59 -14.45
CA PRO A 181 15.06 3.70 -13.84
C PRO A 181 14.42 2.33 -13.58
N SER A 182 15.02 1.27 -14.12
CA SER A 182 14.68 -0.10 -13.77
C SER A 182 15.00 -0.32 -12.29
N ALA A 183 14.13 -1.04 -11.59
CA ALA A 183 14.36 -1.46 -10.21
C ALA A 183 15.43 -2.56 -10.16
N GLU A 184 16.68 -2.19 -10.39
CA GLU A 184 17.84 -3.04 -10.15
C GLU A 184 18.95 -2.21 -9.50
N ASN A 185 19.53 -2.79 -8.45
CA ASN A 185 20.66 -2.32 -7.64
C ASN A 185 20.36 -1.23 -6.60
N ARG A 186 19.99 -1.70 -5.40
CA ARG A 186 20.62 -1.18 -4.17
C ARG A 186 21.22 -2.38 -3.43
N SER A 187 22.56 -2.38 -3.43
CA SER A 187 23.47 -3.18 -2.62
C SER A 187 23.26 -2.94 -1.12
#